data_AF-A0A963XSM7-F1
#
_entry.id   AF-A0A963XSM7-F1
#
_cell.length_a   1.000
_cell.length_b   1.000
_cell.length_c   1.000
_cell.angle_alpha   90.00
_cell.angle_beta   90.00
_cell.angle_gamma   90.00
#
_symmetry.space_group_name_H-M   'P 1'
#
loop_
_entity.id
_entity.type
_entity.pdbx_description
1 polymer ?
#
loop_
_entity_poly.entity_id
_entity_poly.type
_entity_poly.pdbx_seq_one_letter_code
_entity_poly.pdbx_strand_id
1 'polypeptide(L)'
;MTQRVAKPPRAPGSEAERVALVKLPDLPLQILLQDRPEFCGRPTAVVAGEGPEARVTYLNRAAIAAGLRLGLTHAAARDRLPGLHTGVVSAERVTALEAELASGLQMLSPKVEPCTHFPSTFFLDPNGM
;
A
#
# COMPACT_ATOMS: atom_id res chain seq x y z
N MET A 1 -1.31 -19.34 30.81
CA MET A 1 -0.44 -20.45 30.36
C MET A 1 -0.52 -20.53 28.85
N THR A 2 0.48 -20.00 28.14
CA THR A 2 0.49 -19.91 26.67
C THR A 2 1.27 -21.08 26.12
N GLN A 3 0.58 -22.04 25.49
CA GLN A 3 1.20 -23.21 24.88
C GLN A 3 1.97 -22.76 23.62
N ARG A 4 3.29 -22.78 23.67
CA ARG A 4 4.14 -22.65 22.48
C ARG A 4 4.00 -23.93 21.66
N VAL A 5 3.38 -23.85 20.49
CA VAL A 5 3.43 -24.92 19.50
C VAL A 5 4.87 -25.03 18.99
N ALA A 6 5.50 -26.17 19.25
CA ALA A 6 6.87 -26.44 18.84
C ALA A 6 6.95 -26.59 17.31
N LYS A 7 7.84 -25.82 16.68
CA LYS A 7 8.19 -25.94 15.27
C LYS A 7 8.90 -27.29 15.05
N PRO A 8 8.46 -28.15 14.12
CA PRO A 8 9.09 -29.45 13.90
C PRO A 8 10.54 -29.29 13.43
N PRO A 9 11.43 -30.26 13.74
CA PRO A 9 12.86 -30.15 13.42
C PRO A 9 13.08 -30.22 11.90
N ARG A 10 13.91 -29.31 11.38
CA ARG A 10 14.32 -29.29 9.96
C ARG A 10 15.23 -30.50 9.66
N ALA A 11 14.96 -31.19 8.56
CA ALA A 11 15.83 -32.25 8.05
C ALA A 11 17.20 -31.67 7.61
N PRO A 12 18.32 -32.36 7.88
CA PRO A 12 19.65 -31.90 7.49
C PRO A 12 19.85 -32.06 5.98
N GLY A 13 19.93 -30.94 5.26
CA GLY A 13 20.14 -30.90 3.81
C GLY A 13 19.41 -29.78 3.06
N SER A 14 18.40 -29.13 3.65
CA SER A 14 17.73 -28.00 3.00
C SER A 14 18.45 -26.69 3.37
N GLU A 15 19.19 -26.09 2.44
CA GLU A 15 19.28 -24.63 2.45
C GLU A 15 17.85 -24.11 2.50
N ALA A 16 17.51 -23.41 3.58
CA ALA A 16 16.19 -22.84 3.70
C ALA A 16 15.97 -21.93 2.51
N GLU A 17 15.07 -22.30 1.60
CA GLU A 17 14.60 -21.44 0.52
C GLU A 17 14.24 -20.10 1.15
N ARG A 18 15.11 -19.11 0.93
CA ARG A 18 14.92 -17.78 1.48
C ARG A 18 13.88 -17.13 0.57
N VAL A 19 12.94 -16.39 1.14
CA VAL A 19 11.96 -15.62 0.37
C VAL A 19 12.03 -14.20 0.89
N ALA A 20 12.22 -13.25 -0.01
CA ALA A 20 12.09 -11.83 0.28
C ALA A 20 10.66 -11.37 -0.03
N LEU A 21 10.13 -10.45 0.77
CA LEU A 21 8.79 -9.90 0.63
C LEU A 21 8.91 -8.40 0.40
N VAL A 22 8.37 -7.90 -0.71
CA VAL A 22 8.22 -6.47 -0.97
C VAL A 22 6.76 -6.11 -0.80
N LYS A 23 6.46 -5.19 0.12
CA LYS A 23 5.13 -4.64 0.34
C LYS A 23 5.17 -3.13 0.14
N LEU A 24 4.30 -2.61 -0.73
CA LEU A 24 4.08 -1.18 -0.88
C LEU A 24 2.82 -0.77 -0.11
N PRO A 25 2.95 -0.19 1.10
CA PRO A 25 1.81 0.25 1.88
C PRO A 25 1.14 1.47 1.23
N ASP A 26 -0.19 1.55 1.31
CA ASP A 26 -0.95 2.75 0.91
C ASP A 26 -0.68 3.22 -0.53
N LEU A 27 -0.51 2.27 -1.47
CA LEU A 27 -0.14 2.56 -2.86
C LEU A 27 -0.98 3.67 -3.54
N PRO A 28 -2.33 3.72 -3.39
CA PRO A 28 -3.11 4.82 -3.97
C PRO A 28 -2.72 6.20 -3.44
N LEU A 29 -2.35 6.30 -2.17
CA LEU A 29 -1.88 7.56 -1.60
C LEU A 29 -0.50 7.95 -2.15
N GLN A 30 0.38 6.96 -2.38
CA GLN A 30 1.68 7.21 -3.00
C GLN A 30 1.52 7.71 -4.44
N ILE A 31 0.63 7.10 -5.23
CA ILE A 31 0.29 7.54 -6.59
C ILE A 31 -0.17 8.99 -6.56
N LEU A 32 -1.14 9.32 -5.69
CA LEU A 32 -1.66 10.68 -5.58
C LEU A 32 -0.57 11.72 -5.26
N LEU A 33 0.36 11.39 -4.36
CA LEU A 33 1.45 12.30 -3.97
C LEU A 33 2.55 12.42 -5.05
N GLN A 34 2.74 11.39 -5.87
CA GLN A 34 3.61 11.46 -7.05
C GLN A 34 2.99 12.33 -8.15
N ASP A 35 1.69 12.14 -8.41
CA ASP A 35 0.96 12.90 -9.43
C ASP A 35 0.76 14.36 -9.02
N ARG A 36 0.67 14.64 -7.71
CA ARG A 36 0.47 15.98 -7.13
C ARG A 36 1.55 16.29 -6.08
N PRO A 37 2.79 16.63 -6.51
CA PRO A 37 3.89 16.94 -5.59
C PRO A 37 3.57 18.09 -4.61
N GLU A 38 2.71 19.02 -5.01
CA GLU A 38 2.26 20.14 -4.18
C GLU A 38 1.47 19.72 -2.92
N PHE A 39 1.00 18.47 -2.86
CA PHE A 39 0.32 17.91 -1.68
C PHE A 39 1.31 17.34 -0.65
N CYS A 40 2.59 17.15 -1.02
CA CYS A 40 3.60 16.60 -0.11
C CYS A 40 3.73 17.44 1.17
N GLY A 41 3.74 16.77 2.32
CA GLY A 41 3.85 17.39 3.64
C GLY A 41 2.57 18.09 4.15
N ARG A 42 1.52 18.20 3.32
CA ARG A 42 0.23 18.76 3.71
C ARG A 42 -0.77 17.66 4.07
N PRO A 43 -1.82 17.90 4.86
CA PRO A 43 -2.86 16.91 5.08
C PRO A 43 -3.51 16.47 3.75
N THR A 44 -3.45 15.17 3.45
CA THR A 44 -3.93 14.61 2.18
C THR A 44 -4.74 13.34 2.38
N ALA A 45 -5.80 13.19 1.59
CA ALA A 45 -6.66 11.99 1.56
C ALA A 45 -6.91 11.50 0.12
N VAL A 46 -7.00 10.19 -0.05
CA VAL A 46 -7.60 9.58 -1.24
C VAL A 46 -9.07 9.35 -0.94
N VAL A 47 -9.94 9.70 -1.89
CA VAL A 47 -11.38 9.45 -1.83
C VAL A 47 -11.81 8.44 -2.90
N ALA A 48 -12.85 7.66 -2.60
CA ALA A 48 -13.33 6.58 -3.46
C ALA A 48 -13.95 7.04 -4.80
N GLY A 49 -14.19 8.34 -4.95
CA GLY A 49 -14.81 8.93 -6.13
C GLY A 49 -15.01 10.42 -5.97
N GLU A 50 -15.68 11.01 -6.95
CA GLU A 50 -16.01 12.44 -6.92
C GLU A 50 -17.23 12.74 -6.04
N GLY A 51 -17.31 13.98 -5.55
CA GLY A 51 -18.46 14.49 -4.82
C GLY A 51 -18.37 14.40 -3.28
N PRO A 52 -19.37 14.96 -2.58
CA PRO A 52 -19.34 15.14 -1.12
C PRO A 52 -19.54 13.83 -0.34
N GLU A 53 -20.28 12.87 -0.90
CA GLU A 53 -20.59 11.58 -0.26
C GLU A 53 -19.48 10.54 -0.44
N ALA A 54 -18.50 10.81 -1.31
CA ALA A 54 -17.37 9.93 -1.55
C ALA A 54 -16.61 9.68 -0.24
N ARG A 55 -16.23 8.42 0.00
CA ARG A 55 -15.60 8.01 1.25
C ARG A 55 -14.09 8.19 1.18
N VAL A 56 -13.49 8.65 2.27
CA VAL A 56 -12.04 8.66 2.47
C VAL A 56 -11.54 7.22 2.61
N THR A 57 -10.64 6.80 1.71
CA THR A 57 -10.09 5.44 1.66
C THR A 57 -8.64 5.38 2.12
N TYR A 58 -7.87 6.46 1.96
CA TYR A 58 -6.50 6.57 2.47
C TYR A 58 -6.23 7.95 3.05
N LEU A 59 -5.33 8.02 4.03
CA LEU A 59 -4.92 9.25 4.70
C LEU A 59 -3.40 9.25 4.89
N ASN A 60 -2.77 10.40 4.68
CA ASN A 60 -1.39 10.57 5.09
C ASN A 60 -1.27 10.87 6.60
N ARG A 61 -0.03 10.82 7.11
CA ARG A 61 0.24 11.04 8.53
C ARG A 61 -0.23 12.40 9.04
N ALA A 62 -0.08 13.47 8.24
CA ALA A 62 -0.52 14.81 8.61
C ALA A 62 -2.05 14.87 8.80
N ALA A 63 -2.82 14.23 7.92
CA ALA A 63 -4.27 14.16 8.02
C ALA A 63 -4.73 13.32 9.23
N ILE A 64 -4.03 12.22 9.52
CA ILE A 64 -4.30 11.38 10.72
C ILE A 64 -4.01 12.17 12.00
N ALA A 65 -2.88 12.89 12.05
CA ALA A 65 -2.49 13.72 13.19
C ALA A 65 -3.48 14.87 13.45
N ALA A 66 -4.08 15.40 12.38
CA ALA A 66 -5.17 16.37 12.46
C ALA A 66 -6.54 15.78 12.90
N GLY A 67 -6.59 14.48 13.20
CA GLY A 67 -7.79 13.82 13.75
C GLY A 67 -8.72 13.20 12.72
N LEU A 68 -8.37 13.18 11.43
CA LEU A 68 -9.17 12.49 10.42
C LEU A 68 -9.10 10.97 10.58
N ARG A 69 -10.12 10.29 10.05
CA ARG A 69 -10.29 8.83 10.08
C ARG A 69 -10.77 8.35 8.72
N LEU A 70 -10.41 7.12 8.38
CA LEU A 70 -10.92 6.45 7.18
C LEU A 70 -12.43 6.26 7.29
N GLY A 71 -13.10 6.17 6.14
CA GLY A 71 -14.55 5.98 6.05
C GLY A 71 -15.39 7.25 6.28
N LEU A 72 -14.78 8.40 6.62
CA LEU A 72 -15.49 9.68 6.61
C LEU A 72 -15.95 10.02 5.18
N THR A 73 -17.07 10.72 5.05
CA THR A 73 -17.44 11.33 3.76
C THR A 73 -16.49 12.48 3.45
N HIS A 74 -16.33 12.78 2.17
CA HIS A 74 -15.47 13.86 1.69
C HIS A 74 -15.91 15.21 2.28
N ALA A 75 -17.22 15.47 2.34
CA ALA A 75 -17.76 16.64 3.01
C ALA A 75 -17.38 16.69 4.50
N ALA A 76 -17.60 15.62 5.26
CA ALA A 76 -17.26 15.58 6.68
C ALA A 76 -15.75 15.73 6.95
N ALA A 77 -14.91 15.20 6.05
CA ALA A 77 -13.47 15.36 6.15
C ALA A 77 -13.04 16.81 5.91
N ARG A 78 -13.63 17.50 4.91
CA ARG A 78 -13.36 18.92 4.63
C ARG A 78 -13.93 19.87 5.67
N ASP A 79 -15.08 19.58 6.25
CA ASP A 79 -15.63 20.36 7.36
C ASP A 79 -14.72 20.33 8.59
N ARG A 80 -14.13 19.17 8.89
CA ARG A 80 -13.18 19.01 10.01
C ARG A 80 -11.81 19.62 9.71
N LEU A 81 -11.38 19.54 8.47
CA LEU A 81 -10.07 20.04 8.03
C LEU A 81 -10.21 20.78 6.70
N PRO A 82 -10.52 22.09 6.73
CA PRO A 82 -10.73 22.88 5.51
C PRO A 82 -9.51 22.92 4.56
N GLY A 83 -8.31 22.75 5.11
CA GLY A 83 -7.05 22.65 4.37
C GLY A 83 -6.71 21.23 3.87
N LEU A 84 -7.65 20.29 3.89
CA LEU A 84 -7.44 18.93 3.39
C LEU A 84 -7.33 18.92 1.87
N HIS A 85 -6.22 18.37 1.38
CA HIS A 85 -6.06 18.05 -0.04
C HIS A 85 -6.66 16.67 -0.34
N THR A 86 -7.45 16.56 -1.39
CA THR A 86 -8.12 15.31 -1.77
C THR A 86 -7.89 14.98 -3.24
N GLY A 87 -7.81 13.69 -3.55
CA GLY A 87 -7.81 13.22 -4.94
C GLY A 87 -8.44 11.83 -5.06
N VAL A 88 -8.91 11.52 -6.26
CA VAL A 88 -9.37 10.18 -6.64
C VAL A 88 -8.21 9.48 -7.36
N VAL A 89 -7.96 8.22 -6.98
CA VAL A 89 -7.05 7.34 -7.71
C VAL A 89 -7.85 6.13 -8.18
N SER A 90 -7.89 5.91 -9.48
CA SER A 90 -8.71 4.85 -10.07
C SER A 90 -8.07 3.47 -9.83
N ALA A 91 -8.90 2.43 -9.74
CA ALA A 91 -8.43 1.07 -9.53
C ALA A 91 -7.56 0.57 -10.70
N GLU A 92 -7.88 1.02 -11.92
CA GLU A 92 -7.11 0.74 -13.13
C GLU A 92 -5.71 1.32 -13.03
N ARG A 93 -5.56 2.55 -12.51
CA ARG A 93 -4.24 3.16 -12.31
C ARG A 93 -3.40 2.40 -11.29
N VAL A 94 -4.02 1.95 -10.20
CA VAL A 94 -3.35 1.10 -9.19
C VAL A 94 -2.88 -0.20 -9.82
N THR A 95 -3.76 -0.89 -10.55
CA THR A 95 -3.46 -2.17 -11.21
C THR A 95 -2.33 -2.04 -12.24
N ALA A 96 -2.36 -0.96 -13.04
CA ALA A 96 -1.30 -0.68 -14.00
C ALA A 96 0.06 -0.48 -13.32
N LEU A 97 0.10 0.28 -12.22
CA LEU A 97 1.35 0.48 -11.47
C LEU A 97 1.84 -0.81 -10.78
N GLU A 98 0.93 -1.65 -10.26
CA GLU A 98 1.32 -2.96 -9.70
C GLU A 98 1.96 -3.85 -10.76
N ALA A 99 1.44 -3.84 -12.00
CA ALA A 99 2.04 -4.57 -13.12
C ALA A 99 3.41 -4.01 -13.52
N GLU A 100 3.57 -2.68 -13.57
CA GLU A 100 4.85 -2.02 -13.82
C GLU A 100 5.89 -2.38 -12.74
N LEU A 101 5.50 -2.38 -11.46
CA LEU A 101 6.35 -2.75 -10.34
C LEU A 101 6.76 -4.24 -10.40
N ALA A 102 5.82 -5.13 -10.71
CA ALA A 102 6.11 -6.55 -10.87
C ALA A 102 7.15 -6.79 -11.98
N SER A 103 6.96 -6.13 -13.13
CA SER A 103 7.89 -6.18 -14.27
C SER A 103 9.28 -5.64 -13.89
N GLY A 104 9.33 -4.51 -13.17
CA GLY A 104 10.59 -3.94 -12.68
C GLY A 104 11.33 -4.85 -11.71
N LEU A 105 10.60 -5.48 -10.78
CA LEU A 105 11.17 -6.43 -9.82
C LEU A 105 11.70 -7.71 -10.50
N GLN A 106 11.07 -8.16 -11.59
CA GLN A 106 11.56 -9.30 -12.39
C GLN A 106 12.92 -9.06 -13.03
N MET A 107 13.32 -7.80 -13.25
CA MET A 107 14.68 -7.48 -13.68
C MET A 107 15.73 -7.69 -12.59
N LEU A 108 15.34 -7.71 -11.31
CA LEU A 108 16.24 -7.81 -10.16
C LEU A 108 16.30 -9.22 -9.56
N SER A 109 15.25 -10.01 -9.75
CA SER A 109 15.26 -11.43 -9.42
C SER A 109 14.38 -12.20 -10.42
N PRO A 110 14.87 -13.31 -11.00
CA PRO A 110 14.16 -14.07 -12.02
C PRO A 110 12.88 -14.77 -11.50
N LYS A 111 12.64 -14.79 -10.19
CA LYS A 111 11.42 -15.35 -9.59
C LYS A 111 10.74 -14.31 -8.71
N VAL A 112 9.78 -13.60 -9.30
CA VAL A 112 8.88 -12.67 -8.60
C VAL A 112 7.46 -13.14 -8.78
N GLU A 113 6.74 -13.31 -7.67
CA GLU A 113 5.32 -13.70 -7.68
C GLU A 113 4.47 -12.66 -6.94
N PRO A 114 3.42 -12.11 -7.55
CA PRO A 114 2.49 -11.24 -6.85
C PRO A 114 1.69 -12.04 -5.80
N CYS A 115 1.50 -11.45 -4.62
CA CYS A 115 0.67 -12.05 -3.59
C CYS A 115 -0.82 -11.84 -3.91
N THR A 116 -1.57 -12.94 -4.06
CA THR A 116 -3.01 -12.87 -4.35
C THR A 116 -3.87 -12.46 -3.16
N HIS A 117 -3.35 -12.57 -1.94
CA HIS A 117 -4.09 -12.31 -0.71
C HIS A 117 -3.91 -10.89 -0.17
N PHE A 118 -2.78 -10.25 -0.47
CA PHE A 118 -2.47 -8.90 0.00
C PHE A 118 -2.12 -8.03 -1.19
N PRO A 119 -2.96 -7.04 -1.53
CA PRO A 119 -2.66 -6.07 -2.59
C PRO A 119 -1.29 -5.42 -2.40
N SER A 120 -0.66 -5.03 -3.51
CA SER A 120 0.64 -4.35 -3.54
C SER A 120 1.77 -5.09 -2.79
N THR A 121 1.73 -6.41 -2.79
CA THR A 121 2.70 -7.29 -2.11
C THR A 121 3.27 -8.33 -3.08
N PHE A 122 4.58 -8.58 -3.03
CA PHE A 122 5.31 -9.44 -3.95
C PHE A 122 6.30 -10.37 -3.19
N PHE A 123 6.39 -11.63 -3.60
CA PHE A 123 7.37 -12.61 -3.15
C PHE A 123 8.55 -12.69 -4.12
N LEU A 124 9.77 -12.80 -3.59
CA LEU A 124 11.03 -12.78 -4.34
C LEU A 124 11.92 -13.95 -3.87
N ASP A 125 12.55 -14.66 -4.80
CA ASP A 125 13.68 -15.57 -4.49
C ASP A 125 14.97 -14.73 -4.41
N PRO A 126 15.65 -14.65 -3.25
CA PRO A 126 16.86 -13.87 -3.08
C PRO A 126 18.12 -14.58 -3.59
N ASN A 127 18.04 -15.85 -4.03
CA ASN A 127 19.18 -16.55 -4.62
C ASN A 127 19.49 -16.11 -6.07
N GLY A 128 18.68 -15.22 -6.64
CA GLY A 128 18.88 -14.65 -7.97
C GLY A 128 19.28 -13.16 -8.00
N MET A 129 19.68 -12.58 -6.86
CA MET A 129 20.28 -11.24 -6.77
C MET A 129 21.81 -11.30 -6.82
#